data_AF-A0A564W4V9-F1
#
_entry.id   AF-A0A564W4V9-F1
#
_cell.length_a   1.000
_cell.length_b   1.000
_cell.length_c   1.000
_cell.angle_alpha   90.00
_cell.angle_beta   90.00
_cell.angle_gamma   90.00
#
_symmetry.space_group_name_H-M   'P 1'
#
loop_
_entity.id
_entity.type
_entity.pdbx_description
1 polymer ?
#
loop_
_entity_poly.entity_id
_entity_poly.type
_entity_poly.pdbx_seq_one_letter_code
_entity_poly.pdbx_strand_id
1 'polypeptide(L)'
;MISSGISVVQVNPYAVKQSKEIEDNSRLKDDRKDPKLIANLVKDGNYGMPYLPENVYADMRRLSMFRDQLTEDRIRNINRLHRKLKIYFPEYMDAFGKIDGAFTLQGSGTETRK
;
A
#
# COMPACT_ATOMS: atom_id res chain seq x y z
N MET A 1 4.75 -13.08 18.61
CA MET A 1 6.16 -13.09 18.17
C MET A 1 6.63 -14.29 17.35
N ILE A 2 5.89 -15.39 17.20
CA ILE A 2 6.34 -16.52 16.40
C ILE A 2 5.10 -17.18 15.80
N SER A 3 4.87 -17.03 14.51
CA SER A 3 3.91 -17.88 13.80
C SER A 3 4.61 -19.22 13.59
N SER A 4 4.33 -20.21 14.45
CA SER A 4 4.73 -21.61 14.24
C SER A 4 6.23 -21.95 14.39
N GLY A 5 6.93 -21.39 15.37
CA GLY A 5 8.37 -21.66 15.60
C GLY A 5 9.35 -20.82 14.75
N ILE A 6 8.87 -20.01 13.80
CA ILE A 6 9.71 -19.27 12.85
C ILE A 6 9.84 -17.79 13.25
N SER A 7 11.07 -17.32 13.42
CA SER A 7 11.38 -15.89 13.61
C SER A 7 11.38 -15.16 12.27
N VAL A 8 10.49 -14.17 12.11
CA VAL A 8 10.45 -13.31 10.93
C VAL A 8 11.39 -12.14 11.12
N VAL A 9 12.21 -11.90 10.11
CA VAL A 9 13.32 -10.96 10.13
C VAL A 9 13.28 -10.13 8.85
N GLN A 10 13.56 -8.83 8.95
CA GLN A 10 13.62 -7.94 7.79
C GLN A 10 15.07 -7.61 7.45
N VAL A 11 15.46 -7.80 6.20
CA VAL A 11 16.76 -7.40 5.68
C VAL A 11 16.63 -6.07 4.95
N ASN A 12 17.64 -5.20 5.07
CA ASN A 12 17.67 -3.92 4.36
C ASN A 12 17.83 -4.15 2.85
N PRO A 13 16.88 -3.72 2.00
CA PRO A 13 16.98 -3.89 0.54
C PRO A 13 18.23 -3.25 -0.08
N TYR A 14 18.73 -2.16 0.52
CA TYR A 14 19.96 -1.52 0.08
C TYR A 14 21.18 -2.43 0.25
N ALA A 15 21.28 -3.09 1.41
CA ALA A 15 22.36 -4.03 1.69
C ALA A 15 22.31 -5.23 0.74
N VAL A 16 21.10 -5.76 0.49
CA VAL A 16 20.90 -6.85 -0.49
C VAL A 16 21.39 -6.44 -1.87
N LYS A 17 21.06 -5.24 -2.33
CA LYS A 17 21.49 -4.73 -3.64
C LYS A 17 23.01 -4.58 -3.73
N GLN A 18 23.64 -4.01 -2.71
CA GLN A 18 25.08 -3.80 -2.70
C GLN A 18 25.84 -5.13 -2.66
N SER A 19 25.42 -6.07 -1.81
CA SER A 19 25.99 -7.41 -1.76
C SER A 19 25.80 -8.17 -3.08
N LYS A 20 24.66 -7.98 -3.76
CA LYS A 20 24.40 -8.57 -5.07
C LYS A 20 25.37 -8.05 -6.12
N GLU A 21 25.67 -6.75 -6.12
CA GLU A 21 26.64 -6.15 -7.04
C GLU A 21 28.09 -6.63 -6.80
N ILE A 22 28.43 -7.00 -5.56
CA ILE A 22 29.77 -7.49 -5.19
C ILE A 22 29.93 -8.99 -5.46
N GLU A 23 28.95 -9.81 -5.06
CA GLU A 23 29.03 -11.28 -5.18
C GLU A 23 28.55 -11.82 -6.53
N ASP A 24 27.60 -11.15 -7.18
CA ASP A 24 27.05 -11.56 -8.47
C ASP A 24 27.46 -10.58 -9.57
N ASN A 25 28.59 -10.87 -10.21
CA ASN A 25 29.12 -10.06 -11.33
C ASN A 25 28.36 -10.31 -12.66
N SER A 26 27.13 -10.81 -12.59
CA SER A 26 26.27 -11.10 -13.73
C SER A 26 25.26 -9.99 -13.95
N ARG A 27 25.16 -9.51 -15.20
CA ARG A 27 24.12 -8.54 -15.60
C ARG A 27 22.74 -9.16 -15.80
N LEU A 28 22.63 -10.49 -15.71
CA LEU A 28 21.37 -11.20 -15.90
C LEU A 28 20.52 -11.08 -14.64
N LYS A 29 19.24 -10.77 -14.84
CA LYS A 29 18.23 -10.80 -13.76
C LYS A 29 17.93 -12.26 -13.45
N ASP A 30 18.71 -12.85 -12.54
CA ASP A 30 18.46 -14.18 -12.01
C ASP A 30 18.08 -14.08 -10.54
N ASP A 31 16.79 -14.27 -10.24
CA ASP A 31 16.25 -14.20 -8.87
C ASP A 31 16.59 -15.45 -8.05
N ARG A 32 17.20 -16.48 -8.65
CA ARG A 32 17.54 -17.75 -7.97
C ARG A 32 18.64 -17.61 -6.93
N LYS A 33 19.50 -16.59 -7.05
CA LYS A 33 20.65 -16.38 -6.15
C LYS A 33 20.30 -15.51 -4.94
N ASP A 34 19.25 -14.71 -5.04
CA ASP A 34 18.83 -13.77 -4.00
C ASP A 34 18.50 -14.45 -2.67
N PRO A 35 17.84 -15.63 -2.62
CA PRO A 35 17.59 -16.33 -1.36
C PRO A 35 18.88 -16.67 -0.60
N LYS A 36 19.94 -17.08 -1.31
CA LYS A 36 21.23 -17.42 -0.69
C LYS A 36 21.91 -16.17 -0.13
N LEU A 37 21.89 -15.08 -0.89
CA LEU A 37 22.49 -13.82 -0.49
C LEU A 37 21.76 -13.20 0.72
N ILE A 38 20.44 -13.21 0.70
CA ILE A 38 19.60 -12.76 1.82
C ILE A 38 19.85 -13.64 3.05
N ALA A 39 19.98 -14.97 2.88
CA ALA A 39 20.29 -15.87 3.99
C ALA A 39 21.67 -15.62 4.61
N ASN A 40 22.68 -15.30 3.79
CA ASN A 40 24.00 -14.90 4.29
C ASN A 40 23.91 -13.61 5.12
N LEU A 41 23.20 -12.59 4.63
CA LEU A 41 22.99 -11.34 5.38
C LEU A 41 22.28 -11.58 6.72
N VAL A 42 21.30 -12.48 6.77
CA VAL A 42 20.63 -12.86 8.03
C VAL A 42 21.58 -13.61 8.96
N LYS A 43 22.39 -14.54 8.44
CA LYS A 43 23.40 -15.28 9.21
C LYS A 43 24.45 -14.34 9.82
N ASP A 44 24.86 -13.33 9.08
CA ASP A 44 25.86 -12.35 9.50
C ASP A 44 25.29 -11.31 10.49
N GLY A 45 24.00 -11.39 10.81
CA GLY A 45 23.34 -10.47 11.76
C GLY A 45 22.93 -9.13 11.14
N ASN A 46 23.04 -8.97 9.82
CA ASN A 46 22.67 -7.74 9.10
C ASN A 46 21.16 -7.66 8.84
N TYR A 47 20.39 -7.74 9.91
CA TYR A 47 18.94 -7.74 9.84
C TYR A 47 18.30 -6.92 10.96
N GLY A 48 17.12 -6.35 10.66
CA GLY A 48 16.28 -5.68 11.63
C GLY A 48 15.14 -6.61 12.07
N MET A 49 14.84 -6.61 13.37
CA MET A 49 13.59 -7.21 13.85
C MET A 49 12.44 -6.29 13.47
N PRO A 50 11.52 -6.73 12.60
CA PRO A 50 10.37 -5.92 12.23
C PRO A 50 9.49 -5.71 13.47
N TYR A 51 8.99 -4.48 13.64
CA TYR A 51 7.93 -4.24 14.60
C TYR A 51 6.62 -4.81 14.05
N LEU A 52 6.18 -5.93 14.62
CA LEU A 52 4.85 -6.45 14.39
C LEU A 52 3.98 -5.99 15.57
N PRO A 53 3.07 -5.01 15.35
CA PRO A 53 2.16 -4.63 16.41
C PRO A 53 1.29 -5.84 16.78
N GLU A 54 1.15 -6.09 18.07
CA GLU A 54 0.27 -7.13 18.62
C GLU A 54 -0.99 -6.49 19.23
N ASN A 55 -2.08 -7.25 19.27
CA ASN A 55 -3.35 -6.88 19.91
C ASN A 55 -3.90 -5.53 19.40
N VAL A 56 -4.09 -4.56 20.30
CA VAL A 56 -4.77 -3.28 20.03
C VAL A 56 -4.12 -2.49 18.90
N TYR A 57 -2.78 -2.46 18.82
CA TYR A 57 -2.09 -1.75 17.74
C TYR A 57 -2.21 -2.48 16.40
N ALA A 58 -2.30 -3.81 16.42
CA ALA A 58 -2.55 -4.59 15.21
C ALA A 58 -3.94 -4.26 14.64
N ASP A 59 -4.93 -4.23 15.53
CA ASP A 59 -6.31 -3.93 15.15
C ASP A 59 -6.48 -2.48 14.73
N MET A 60 -5.83 -1.53 15.39
CA MET A 60 -5.81 -0.13 14.97
C MET A 60 -5.23 0.03 13.56
N ARG A 61 -4.12 -0.68 13.25
CA ARG A 61 -3.55 -0.69 11.90
C ARG A 61 -4.51 -1.28 10.87
N ARG A 62 -5.15 -2.41 11.18
CA ARG A 62 -6.15 -3.05 10.31
C ARG A 62 -7.34 -2.12 10.04
N LEU A 63 -7.87 -1.50 11.09
CA LEU A 63 -9.01 -0.57 10.99
C LEU A 63 -8.66 0.68 10.19
N SER A 64 -7.46 1.25 10.37
CA SER A 64 -7.00 2.37 9.56
C SER A 64 -6.92 2.00 8.08
N MET A 65 -6.29 0.87 7.74
CA MET A 65 -6.22 0.40 6.36
C MET A 65 -7.61 0.14 5.77
N PHE A 66 -8.51 -0.43 6.56
CA PHE A 66 -9.89 -0.69 6.13
C PHE A 66 -10.67 0.61 5.87
N ARG A 67 -10.49 1.63 6.71
CA ARG A 67 -11.07 2.96 6.49
C ARG A 67 -10.57 3.57 5.18
N ASP A 68 -9.28 3.47 4.90
CA ASP A 68 -8.69 4.02 3.66
C ASP A 68 -9.29 3.34 2.43
N GLN A 69 -9.38 2.01 2.45
CA GLN A 69 -10.03 1.22 1.38
C GLN A 69 -11.50 1.64 1.18
N LEU A 70 -12.27 1.74 2.27
CA LEU A 70 -13.67 2.18 2.19
C LEU A 70 -13.80 3.61 1.64
N THR A 71 -12.86 4.49 1.98
CA THR A 71 -12.84 5.87 1.48
C THR A 71 -12.56 5.91 -0.01
N GLU A 72 -11.59 5.14 -0.49
CA GLU A 72 -11.31 4.99 -1.93
C GLU A 72 -12.50 4.40 -2.69
N ASP A 73 -13.12 3.36 -2.16
CA ASP A 73 -14.30 2.74 -2.79
C ASP A 73 -15.51 3.68 -2.78
N ARG A 74 -15.71 4.46 -1.71
CA ARG A 74 -16.71 5.52 -1.67
C ARG A 74 -16.47 6.52 -2.80
N ILE A 75 -15.26 7.08 -2.91
CA ILE A 75 -14.90 8.04 -3.97
C ILE A 75 -15.12 7.42 -5.36
N ARG A 76 -14.69 6.17 -5.57
CA ARG A 76 -14.86 5.45 -6.84
C ARG A 76 -16.34 5.30 -7.20
N ASN A 77 -17.17 4.90 -6.25
CA ASN A 77 -18.61 4.70 -6.48
C ASN A 77 -19.34 6.00 -6.75
N ILE A 78 -18.97 7.06 -6.03
CA ILE A 78 -19.43 8.44 -6.26
C ILE A 78 -19.09 8.89 -7.68
N ASN A 79 -17.84 8.72 -8.11
CA ASN A 79 -17.41 9.10 -9.45
C ASN A 79 -18.11 8.29 -10.55
N ARG A 80 -18.39 6.99 -10.30
CA ARG A 80 -19.20 6.16 -11.19
C ARG A 80 -20.63 6.66 -11.31
N LEU A 81 -21.24 7.08 -10.19
CA LEU A 81 -22.60 7.63 -10.18
C LEU A 81 -22.66 8.98 -10.90
N HIS A 82 -21.70 9.88 -10.65
CA HIS A 82 -21.57 11.13 -11.41
C HIS A 82 -21.47 10.90 -12.91
N ARG A 83 -20.68 9.91 -13.35
CA ARG A 83 -20.58 9.55 -14.77
C ARG A 83 -21.92 9.10 -15.34
N LYS A 84 -22.64 8.23 -14.64
CA LYS A 84 -23.96 7.75 -15.08
C LYS A 84 -24.98 8.90 -15.15
N LEU A 85 -25.04 9.74 -14.12
CA LEU A 85 -25.94 10.89 -14.09
C LEU A 85 -25.65 11.87 -15.23
N LYS A 86 -24.37 12.14 -15.52
CA LYS A 86 -23.99 13.00 -16.65
C LYS A 86 -24.47 12.47 -18.02
N ILE A 87 -24.51 11.14 -18.20
CA ILE A 87 -24.95 10.53 -19.46
C ILE A 87 -26.47 10.63 -19.62
N TYR A 88 -27.23 10.36 -18.56
CA TYR A 88 -28.69 10.22 -18.64
C TYR A 88 -29.48 11.47 -18.22
N PHE A 89 -28.89 12.35 -17.41
CA PHE A 89 -29.53 13.56 -16.89
C PHE A 89 -28.49 14.70 -16.77
N PRO A 90 -28.10 15.34 -17.88
CA PRO A 90 -27.02 16.32 -17.89
C PRO A 90 -27.31 17.58 -17.07
N GLU A 91 -28.58 17.92 -16.82
CA GLU A 91 -29.02 19.08 -16.01
C GLU A 91 -28.83 18.86 -14.49
N TYR A 92 -28.33 17.70 -14.07
CA TYR A 92 -28.18 17.38 -12.64
C TYR A 92 -27.24 18.35 -11.91
N MET A 93 -26.24 18.92 -12.58
CA MET A 93 -25.33 19.88 -11.96
C MET A 93 -26.05 21.20 -11.61
N ASP A 94 -27.04 21.59 -12.41
CA ASP A 94 -27.83 22.80 -12.18
C ASP A 94 -28.92 22.54 -11.13
N ALA A 95 -29.49 21.33 -11.09
CA ALA A 95 -30.52 20.93 -10.14
C ALA A 95 -30.00 20.69 -8.71
N PHE A 96 -28.79 20.16 -8.56
CA PHE A 96 -28.20 19.83 -7.26
C PHE A 96 -27.23 20.91 -6.72
N GLY A 97 -26.97 21.98 -7.47
CA GLY A 97 -26.19 23.13 -6.99
C GLY A 97 -24.76 22.77 -6.54
N LYS A 98 -24.23 23.49 -5.53
CA LYS A 98 -22.87 23.29 -5.02
C LYS A 98 -22.66 21.83 -4.59
N ILE A 99 -21.63 21.21 -5.16
CA ILE A 99 -21.18 19.83 -4.91
C ILE A 99 -20.63 19.64 -3.47
N ASP A 100 -20.71 20.67 -2.61
CA ASP A 100 -20.27 20.70 -1.20
C ASP A 100 -21.44 20.80 -0.20
N GLY A 101 -22.69 20.56 -0.62
CA GLY A 101 -23.87 20.56 0.27
C GLY A 101 -24.05 19.24 1.04
N ALA A 102 -24.85 19.25 2.11
CA ALA A 102 -25.09 18.09 2.99
C ALA A 102 -25.61 16.80 2.29
N PHE A 103 -26.01 16.90 1.02
CA PHE A 103 -26.55 15.82 0.19
C PHE A 103 -25.65 15.40 -0.98
N THR A 104 -24.43 15.90 -1.10
CA THR A 104 -23.60 15.65 -2.28
C THR A 104 -22.60 14.51 -2.09
N LEU A 105 -22.43 13.77 -3.18
CA LEU A 105 -21.51 12.66 -3.30
C LEU A 105 -20.09 13.24 -3.37
N GLN A 106 -19.45 13.39 -2.21
CA GLN A 106 -18.09 13.88 -2.08
C GLN A 106 -17.08 13.04 -2.88
N GLY A 107 -16.63 13.57 -4.02
CA GLY A 107 -15.50 13.08 -4.79
C GLY A 107 -14.47 14.20 -4.96
N SER A 108 -13.78 14.59 -3.89
CA SER A 108 -12.64 15.51 -3.96
C SER A 108 -11.37 14.79 -3.51
N GLY A 109 -10.46 14.61 -4.46
CA GLY A 109 -9.19 13.92 -4.27
C GLY A 109 -8.31 13.94 -5.52
N THR A 110 -8.33 15.04 -6.29
CA THR A 110 -7.22 15.38 -7.18
C THR A 110 -6.21 16.22 -6.39
N GLU A 111 -5.55 15.60 -5.42
CA GLU A 111 -4.29 16.13 -4.90
C GLU A 111 -3.17 15.50 -5.71
N THR A 112 -2.80 16.19 -6.79
CA THR A 112 -1.51 16.04 -7.46
C THR A 112 -0.41 16.21 -6.42
N ARG A 113 0.14 15.10 -5.92
CA ARG A 113 1.43 15.10 -5.22
C ARG A 113 2.50 15.47 -6.25
N LYS A 114 3.10 16.65 -6.08
CA LYS A 114 4.42 16.98 -6.61
C LYS A 114 5.49 16.41 -5.68
#